data_AF-A0A2M7SPB6-F1
#
_entry.id   AF-A0A2M7SPB6-F1
#
_cell.length_a   1.000
_cell.length_b   1.000
_cell.length_c   1.000
_cell.angle_alpha   90.00
_cell.angle_beta   90.00
_cell.angle_gamma   90.00
#
_symmetry.space_group_name_H-M   'P 1'
#
loop_
_entity.id
_entity.type
_entity.pdbx_description
1 polymer ?
#
loop_
_entity_poly.entity_id
_entity_poly.type
_entity_poly.pdbx_seq_one_letter_code
_entity_poly.pdbx_strand_id
1 'polypeptide(L)'
;MNKQTKPARRTPKAANPVPEETPSPAAEAAGEASRLFPIVGIGASAGGLEALELFLANVPADSGMAFVIVQHLDPTHKAIIVELLQRGTAMHVFQVKDRTRVEANCVY
;
A
#
# COMPACT_ATOMS: atom_id res chain seq x y z
N MET A 1 -60.45 -52.74 5.44
CA MET A 1 -60.72 -51.96 6.67
C MET A 1 -60.00 -50.61 6.54
N ASN A 2 -60.72 -49.51 6.78
CA ASN A 2 -60.29 -48.12 7.08
C ASN A 2 -59.63 -47.34 5.91
N LYS A 3 -60.39 -46.63 5.04
CA LYS A 3 -61.02 -45.28 5.17
C LYS A 3 -60.02 -44.16 5.48
N GLN A 4 -59.67 -43.33 4.47
CA GLN A 4 -60.16 -41.94 4.21
C GLN A 4 -59.11 -40.91 4.73
N THR A 5 -58.71 -39.83 4.04
CA THR A 5 -59.38 -38.76 3.27
C THR A 5 -58.34 -38.09 2.32
N LYS A 6 -58.52 -37.86 1.00
CA LYS A 6 -59.33 -36.91 0.19
C LYS A 6 -58.89 -35.41 0.22
N PRO A 7 -59.14 -34.63 -0.87
CA PRO A 7 -58.11 -33.94 -1.69
C PRO A 7 -58.32 -32.41 -1.81
N ALA A 8 -57.41 -31.67 -2.46
CA ALA A 8 -57.76 -30.39 -3.13
C ALA A 8 -56.70 -29.95 -4.16
N ARG A 9 -57.15 -29.63 -5.39
CA ARG A 9 -56.39 -29.10 -6.52
C ARG A 9 -56.61 -27.59 -6.61
N ARG A 10 -55.58 -26.79 -6.93
CA ARG A 10 -55.67 -25.48 -7.61
C ARG A 10 -54.29 -24.92 -8.01
N THR A 11 -54.06 -24.71 -9.31
CA THR A 11 -53.03 -23.82 -9.94
C THR A 11 -53.59 -22.37 -10.01
N PRO A 12 -52.89 -21.27 -10.44
CA PRO A 12 -51.62 -21.15 -11.23
C PRO A 12 -50.67 -19.92 -10.92
N LYS A 13 -49.56 -19.81 -11.69
CA LYS A 13 -48.96 -18.59 -12.34
C LYS A 13 -47.83 -17.74 -11.68
N ALA A 14 -46.64 -17.85 -12.32
CA ALA A 14 -45.65 -16.88 -12.84
C ALA A 14 -44.78 -15.92 -11.99
N ALA A 15 -43.51 -15.81 -12.48
CA ALA A 15 -42.55 -14.68 -12.48
C ALA A 15 -41.95 -14.25 -11.12
N ASN A 16 -40.67 -13.93 -10.93
CA ASN A 16 -39.46 -13.75 -11.75
C ASN A 16 -38.25 -14.00 -10.82
N PRO A 17 -37.07 -14.44 -11.32
CA PRO A 17 -35.84 -14.37 -10.53
C PRO A 17 -35.30 -12.93 -10.54
N VAL A 18 -34.86 -12.47 -9.36
CA VAL A 18 -34.22 -11.16 -9.14
C VAL A 18 -32.71 -11.32 -9.45
N PRO A 19 -32.03 -10.34 -10.09
CA PRO A 19 -30.66 -10.50 -10.56
C PRO A 19 -29.65 -10.30 -9.42
N GLU A 20 -28.78 -11.28 -9.17
CA GLU A 20 -27.52 -11.05 -8.47
C GLU A 20 -26.48 -10.59 -9.51
N GLU A 21 -26.30 -9.28 -9.59
CA GLU A 21 -25.19 -8.66 -10.30
C GLU A 21 -23.88 -9.07 -9.64
N THR A 22 -23.25 -10.13 -10.13
CA THR A 22 -21.81 -10.31 -9.99
C THR A 22 -21.15 -9.25 -10.88
N PRO A 23 -20.40 -8.26 -10.33
CA PRO A 23 -19.65 -7.36 -11.19
C PRO A 23 -18.61 -8.15 -11.97
N SER A 24 -18.69 -7.99 -13.28
CA SER A 24 -17.82 -8.53 -14.32
C SER A 24 -16.33 -8.15 -14.08
N PRO A 25 -15.36 -9.02 -14.40
CA PRO A 25 -13.92 -8.78 -14.23
C PRO A 25 -13.33 -7.66 -15.10
N ALA A 26 -14.18 -6.85 -15.74
CA ALA A 26 -13.77 -5.75 -16.62
C ALA A 26 -13.58 -4.40 -15.89
N ALA A 27 -13.90 -4.32 -14.58
CA ALA A 27 -13.73 -3.09 -13.79
C ALA A 27 -12.34 -2.94 -13.14
N GLU A 28 -11.48 -3.97 -13.16
CA GLU A 28 -10.12 -3.92 -12.59
C GLU A 28 -9.03 -3.53 -13.60
N ALA A 29 -9.40 -3.14 -14.83
CA ALA A 29 -8.45 -2.86 -15.92
C ALA A 29 -8.27 -1.36 -16.24
N ALA A 30 -8.78 -0.45 -15.41
CA ALA A 30 -8.66 0.99 -15.62
C ALA A 30 -8.33 1.72 -14.31
N GLY A 31 -7.03 1.83 -13.97
CA GLY A 31 -6.66 2.66 -12.83
C GLY A 31 -5.20 2.71 -12.35
N GLU A 32 -4.29 1.86 -12.79
CA GLU A 32 -2.86 2.01 -12.45
C GLU A 32 -2.07 2.45 -13.68
N ALA A 33 -2.39 3.63 -14.22
CA ALA A 33 -1.31 4.43 -14.74
C ALA A 33 -0.36 4.61 -13.56
N SER A 34 0.83 3.99 -13.61
CA SER A 34 1.89 4.21 -12.62
C SER A 34 2.01 5.71 -12.42
N ARG A 35 1.44 6.25 -11.34
CA ARG A 35 1.51 7.68 -11.08
C ARG A 35 3.00 7.97 -10.97
N LEU A 36 3.51 8.70 -11.95
CA LEU A 36 4.88 9.16 -11.91
C LEU A 36 4.99 10.01 -10.63
N PHE A 37 5.94 9.64 -9.78
CA PHE A 37 6.25 10.38 -8.57
C PHE A 37 7.74 10.73 -8.58
N PRO A 38 8.13 11.87 -8.00
CA PRO A 38 9.52 12.26 -7.93
C PRO A 38 10.29 11.38 -6.93
N ILE A 39 11.54 11.07 -7.29
CA ILE A 39 12.51 10.43 -6.40
C ILE A 39 13.58 11.46 -6.06
N VAL A 40 13.79 11.70 -4.78
CA VAL A 40 14.77 12.65 -4.25
C VAL A 40 15.97 11.88 -3.72
N GLY A 41 17.12 12.00 -4.39
CA GLY A 41 18.38 11.44 -3.92
C GLY A 41 19.11 12.41 -2.98
N ILE A 42 19.52 11.93 -1.80
CA ILE A 42 20.24 12.73 -0.79
C ILE A 42 21.55 12.02 -0.44
N GLY A 43 22.67 12.72 -0.60
CA GLY A 43 24.00 12.23 -0.19
C GLY A 43 24.45 12.90 1.11
N ALA A 44 24.96 12.11 2.06
CA ALA A 44 25.45 12.62 3.34
C ALA A 44 26.71 11.87 3.82
N SER A 45 27.47 12.48 4.73
CA SER A 45 28.72 11.95 5.30
C SER A 45 28.80 12.29 6.79
N ALA A 46 29.97 12.65 7.33
CA ALA A 46 30.14 13.06 8.72
C ALA A 46 29.20 14.22 9.10
N GLY A 47 28.47 14.07 10.21
CA GLY A 47 27.53 15.06 10.73
C GLY A 47 26.21 15.21 9.96
N GLY A 48 26.02 14.47 8.87
CA GLY A 48 24.80 14.58 8.04
C GLY A 48 23.56 13.93 8.63
N LEU A 49 23.70 13.03 9.62
CA LEU A 49 22.59 12.29 10.19
C LEU A 49 21.58 13.20 10.92
N GLU A 50 22.05 14.11 11.76
CA GLU A 50 21.18 15.06 12.45
C GLU A 50 20.44 15.97 11.45
N ALA A 51 21.11 16.37 10.37
CA ALA A 51 20.48 17.14 9.29
C ALA A 51 19.41 16.32 8.56
N LEU A 52 19.63 15.03 8.32
CA LEU A 52 18.65 14.13 7.72
C LEU A 52 17.44 13.93 8.63
N GLU A 53 17.65 13.74 9.94
CA GLU A 53 16.57 13.62 10.91
C GLU A 53 15.70 14.89 10.95
N LEU A 54 16.34 16.06 11.06
CA LEU A 54 15.64 17.35 11.05
C LEU A 54 14.88 17.59 9.74
N PHE A 55 15.49 17.25 8.61
CA PHE A 55 14.86 17.35 7.30
C PHE A 55 13.60 16.46 7.24
N LEU A 56 13.74 15.16 7.50
CA LEU A 56 12.65 14.19 7.38
C LEU A 56 11.52 14.43 8.39
N ALA A 57 11.82 15.02 9.56
CA ALA A 57 10.81 15.41 10.55
C ALA A 57 9.88 16.53 10.07
N ASN A 58 10.32 17.31 9.07
CA ASN A 58 9.55 18.40 8.49
C ASN A 58 8.93 18.05 7.13
N VAL A 59 9.17 16.83 6.62
CA VAL A 59 8.54 16.34 5.38
C VAL A 59 7.21 15.67 5.73
N PRO A 60 6.08 16.08 5.11
CA PRO A 60 4.80 15.39 5.27
C PRO A 60 4.89 13.94 4.82
N ALA A 61 4.30 13.02 5.60
CA ALA A 61 4.34 11.60 5.27
C ALA A 61 3.65 11.25 3.95
N ASP A 62 2.70 12.07 3.51
CA ASP A 62 1.95 11.96 2.26
C ASP A 62 2.46 12.93 1.19
N SER A 63 3.74 13.34 1.25
CA SER A 63 4.37 14.27 0.30
C SER A 63 4.24 13.88 -1.18
N GLY A 64 3.94 12.61 -1.48
CA GLY A 64 3.87 12.07 -2.83
C GLY A 64 5.25 11.82 -3.44
N MET A 65 6.32 11.85 -2.63
CA MET A 65 7.70 11.69 -3.08
C MET A 65 8.34 10.48 -2.42
N ALA A 66 9.37 9.91 -3.06
CA ALA A 66 10.25 8.94 -2.42
C ALA A 66 11.62 9.57 -2.14
N PHE A 67 12.26 9.17 -1.05
CA PHE A 67 13.58 9.66 -0.66
C PHE A 67 14.58 8.51 -0.66
N VAL A 68 15.72 8.68 -1.34
CA VAL A 68 16.81 7.70 -1.37
C VAL A 68 18.04 8.34 -0.75
N ILE A 69 18.49 7.82 0.38
CA ILE A 69 19.56 8.37 1.19
C ILE A 69 20.82 7.52 1.04
N VAL A 70 21.86 8.12 0.47
CA VAL A 70 23.20 7.53 0.39
C VAL A 70 24.07 8.17 1.45
N GLN A 71 24.12 7.53 2.60
CA GLN A 71 25.00 7.93 3.69
C GLN A 71 26.35 7.21 3.57
N HIS A 72 27.43 7.98 3.51
CA HIS A 72 28.79 7.45 3.72
C HIS A 72 28.96 7.10 5.20
N LEU A 73 28.99 5.82 5.53
CA LEU A 73 29.08 5.27 6.88
C LEU A 73 30.23 4.28 6.99
N ASP A 74 30.71 4.09 8.22
CA ASP A 74 31.45 2.89 8.59
C ASP A 74 30.56 1.66 8.37
N PRO A 75 31.03 0.63 7.64
CA PRO A 75 30.25 -0.55 7.29
C PRO A 75 29.71 -1.35 8.48
N THR A 76 30.22 -1.13 9.70
CA THR A 76 29.72 -1.80 10.92
C THR A 76 28.41 -1.24 11.48
N HIS A 77 27.96 -0.04 11.06
CA HIS A 77 26.82 0.67 11.66
C HIS A 77 25.56 0.76 10.78
N LYS A 78 25.45 -0.05 9.74
CA LYS A 78 24.40 0.10 8.70
C LYS A 78 22.96 -0.10 9.20
N ALA A 79 22.72 -0.95 10.19
CA ALA A 79 21.36 -1.21 10.68
C ALA A 79 20.82 -0.06 11.56
N ILE A 80 21.72 0.65 12.26
CA ILE A 80 21.36 1.70 13.22
C ILE A 80 20.75 2.92 12.51
N ILE A 81 21.19 3.24 11.28
CA ILE A 81 20.70 4.45 10.60
C ILE A 81 19.22 4.36 10.23
N VAL A 82 18.74 3.17 9.85
CA VAL A 82 17.33 2.97 9.52
C VAL A 82 16.46 3.23 10.75
N GLU A 83 16.86 2.68 11.90
CA GLU A 83 16.16 2.90 13.17
C GLU A 83 16.17 4.37 13.60
N LEU A 84 17.29 5.07 13.42
CA LEU A 84 17.41 6.49 13.75
C LEU A 84 16.54 7.36 12.85
N LEU A 85 16.61 7.18 11.53
CA LEU A 85 15.79 7.93 10.59
C LEU A 85 14.30 7.62 10.75
N GLN A 86 13.93 6.37 11.05
CA GLN A 86 12.53 5.99 11.29
C GLN A 86 11.92 6.71 12.49
N ARG A 87 12.72 7.08 13.50
CA ARG A 87 12.24 7.88 14.64
C ARG A 87 11.96 9.33 14.25
N GLY A 88 12.62 9.82 13.20
CA GLY A 88 12.50 11.19 12.71
C GLY A 88 11.36 11.42 11.73
N THR A 89 10.66 10.39 11.25
CA THR A 89 9.57 10.56 10.27
C THR A 89 8.47 9.53 10.41
N ALA A 90 7.26 9.90 9.99
CA ALA A 90 6.12 8.99 9.90
C ALA A 90 6.09 8.20 8.57
N MET A 91 6.96 8.53 7.61
CA MET A 91 7.18 7.68 6.43
C MET A 91 7.82 6.35 6.85
N HIS A 92 7.55 5.29 6.09
CA HIS A 92 8.28 4.04 6.28
C HIS A 92 9.72 4.19 5.77
N VAL A 93 10.67 3.80 6.61
CA VAL A 93 12.10 3.80 6.29
C VAL A 93 12.56 2.36 6.07
N PHE A 94 13.13 2.08 4.91
CA PHE A 94 13.57 0.76 4.52
C PHE A 94 15.06 0.73 4.27
N GLN A 95 15.73 -0.35 4.67
CA GLN A 95 17.07 -0.60 4.15
C GLN A 95 16.98 -1.07 2.70
N VAL A 96 17.62 -0.35 1.78
CA VAL A 96 17.74 -0.80 0.37
C VAL A 96 18.42 -2.16 0.28
N LYS A 97 17.82 -3.03 -0.51
CA LYS A 97 18.39 -4.30 -0.98
C LYS A 97 18.44 -4.27 -2.50
N ASP A 98 19.15 -5.23 -3.08
CA ASP A 98 19.15 -5.38 -4.54
C ASP A 98 17.71 -5.50 -5.06
N ARG A 99 17.40 -4.73 -6.11
CA ARG A 99 16.09 -4.69 -6.76
C ARG A 99 14.92 -4.25 -5.87
N THR A 100 15.17 -3.56 -4.75
CA THR A 100 14.10 -2.92 -3.98
C THR A 100 13.27 -2.01 -4.89
N ARG A 101 11.96 -2.24 -4.94
CA ARG A 101 11.01 -1.37 -5.64
C ARG A 101 10.82 -0.09 -4.83
N VAL A 102 10.95 1.05 -5.50
CA VAL A 102 10.69 2.37 -4.91
C VAL A 102 9.21 2.67 -4.98
N GLU A 103 8.65 3.17 -3.88
CA GLU A 103 7.27 3.56 -3.71
C GLU A 103 7.22 4.98 -3.14
N ALA A 104 6.19 5.75 -3.49
CA ALA A 104 5.99 7.08 -2.93
C ALA A 104 5.80 7.01 -1.41
N ASN A 105 6.04 8.12 -0.71
CA ASN A 105 5.86 8.26 0.74
C ASN A 105 6.78 7.34 1.57
N CYS A 106 7.90 6.93 0.99
CA CYS A 106 8.88 6.03 1.59
C CYS A 106 10.29 6.62 1.56
N VAL A 107 11.10 6.22 2.53
CA VAL A 107 12.52 6.55 2.64
C VAL A 107 13.34 5.26 2.50
N TYR A 108 14.45 5.33 1.76
CA TYR A 108 15.30 4.22 1.38
C TYR A 108 16.76 4.50 1.70
#